data_AF-A0A202DR11-F1
#
_entry.id   AF-A0A202DR11-F1
#
_cell.length_a   1.000
_cell.length_b   1.000
_cell.length_c   1.000
_cell.angle_alpha   90.00
_cell.angle_beta   90.00
_cell.angle_gamma   90.00
#
_symmetry.space_group_name_H-M   'P 1'
#
loop_
_entity.id
_entity.type
_entity.pdbx_description
1 polymer ?
#
loop_
_entity_poly.entity_id
_entity_poly.type
_entity_poly.pdbx_seq_one_letter_code
_entity_poly.pdbx_strand_id
1 'polypeptide(L)'
;MSFTHNSVPYIEKLSKKAKNQSRIDEVKRAIEKTGEWTASEEWRISTVTEMSIKQVEQQGKKWYRVKISCDNEMACHTPTIERAVEFLGIFEVLAQDLFWTIGWPSWKGPKEPGS
;
A
#
# COMPACT_ATOMS: atom_id res chain seq x y z
N MET A 1 23.25 -20.93 16.07
CA MET A 1 21.98 -20.16 16.15
C MET A 1 21.05 -20.70 15.09
N SER A 2 19.99 -21.38 15.51
CA SER A 2 19.02 -22.03 14.62
C SER A 2 17.86 -21.07 14.39
N PHE A 3 17.68 -20.58 13.16
CA PHE A 3 16.49 -19.84 12.75
C PHE A 3 15.33 -20.82 12.51
N THR A 4 14.83 -21.45 13.57
CA THR A 4 13.71 -22.38 13.48
C THR A 4 12.40 -21.65 13.77
N HIS A 5 11.54 -21.60 12.75
CA HIS A 5 10.17 -21.05 12.74
C HIS A 5 10.01 -19.52 12.77
N ASN A 6 10.43 -18.85 11.70
CA ASN A 6 10.02 -17.47 11.38
C ASN A 6 8.62 -17.41 10.71
N SER A 7 7.65 -18.18 11.20
CA SER A 7 6.25 -17.99 10.79
C SER A 7 5.71 -16.82 11.60
N VAL A 8 5.87 -15.59 11.13
CA VAL A 8 5.14 -14.45 11.68
C VAL A 8 3.69 -14.60 11.19
N PRO A 9 2.76 -15.18 11.97
CA PRO A 9 1.44 -15.57 11.45
C PRO A 9 0.63 -14.33 11.04
N TYR A 10 1.02 -13.17 11.57
CA TYR A 10 0.50 -11.87 11.23
C TYR A 10 0.75 -11.51 9.76
N ILE A 11 1.99 -11.62 9.25
CA ILE A 11 2.30 -11.27 7.85
C ILE A 11 1.58 -12.20 6.87
N GLU A 12 1.48 -13.50 7.20
CA GLU A 12 0.71 -14.44 6.38
C GLU A 12 -0.78 -14.07 6.34
N LYS A 13 -1.36 -13.70 7.48
CA LYS A 13 -2.74 -13.20 7.56
C LYS A 13 -2.94 -11.91 6.78
N LEU A 14 -1.98 -10.98 6.85
CA LEU A 14 -2.01 -9.74 6.07
C LEU A 14 -2.00 -10.03 4.57
N SER A 15 -1.07 -10.85 4.08
CA SER A 15 -1.02 -11.24 2.65
C SER A 15 -2.33 -11.92 2.21
N LYS A 16 -2.91 -12.80 3.04
CA LYS A 16 -4.21 -13.43 2.73
C LYS A 16 -5.36 -12.43 2.65
N LYS A 17 -5.41 -11.44 3.55
CA LYS A 17 -6.41 -10.36 3.49
C LYS A 17 -6.17 -9.40 2.31
N ALA A 18 -4.91 -9.15 1.98
CA ALA A 18 -4.49 -8.24 0.92
C ALA A 18 -4.78 -8.78 -0.49
N LYS A 19 -4.74 -10.11 -0.65
CA LYS A 19 -5.02 -10.79 -1.93
C LYS A 19 -6.45 -10.54 -2.36
N ASN A 20 -6.62 -9.58 -3.27
CA ASN A 20 -7.87 -9.32 -3.95
C ASN A 20 -7.65 -9.41 -5.46
N GLN A 21 -8.09 -10.52 -6.06
CA GLN A 21 -7.85 -10.81 -7.47
C GLN A 21 -8.55 -9.79 -8.39
N SER A 22 -9.71 -9.26 -8.01
CA SER A 22 -10.42 -8.25 -8.82
C SER A 22 -9.65 -6.93 -8.90
N ARG A 23 -8.94 -6.58 -7.83
CA ARG A 23 -8.08 -5.39 -7.75
C ARG A 23 -6.85 -5.51 -8.65
N ILE A 24 -6.34 -6.73 -8.90
CA ILE A 24 -5.20 -6.94 -9.82
C ILE A 24 -5.59 -6.53 -11.24
N ASP A 25 -6.74 -6.96 -11.73
CA ASP A 25 -7.17 -6.68 -13.11
C ASP A 25 -7.50 -5.20 -13.31
N GLU A 26 -8.07 -4.56 -12.29
CA GLU A 26 -8.32 -3.12 -12.29
C GLU A 26 -7.02 -2.32 -12.39
N VAL A 27 -6.05 -2.61 -11.52
CA VAL A 27 -4.75 -1.93 -11.50
C VAL A 27 -4.02 -2.17 -12.83
N LYS A 28 -4.04 -3.39 -13.36
CA LYS A 28 -3.44 -3.71 -14.68
C LYS A 28 -3.99 -2.82 -15.78
N ARG A 29 -5.32 -2.74 -15.90
CA ARG A 29 -5.98 -1.90 -16.91
C ARG A 29 -5.65 -0.42 -16.76
N ALA A 30 -5.61 0.08 -15.54
CA ALA A 30 -5.26 1.48 -15.28
C ALA A 30 -3.80 1.77 -15.67
N ILE A 31 -2.85 0.94 -15.21
CA ILE A 31 -1.43 1.13 -15.54
C ILE A 31 -1.18 1.05 -17.06
N GLU A 32 -1.84 0.14 -17.77
CA GLU A 32 -1.72 0.04 -19.23
C GLU A 32 -2.24 1.30 -19.95
N LYS A 33 -3.27 1.94 -19.42
CA LYS A 33 -3.91 3.12 -20.03
C LYS A 33 -3.22 4.43 -19.69
N THR A 34 -2.81 4.63 -18.43
CA THR A 34 -2.35 5.92 -17.89
C THR A 34 -0.96 5.86 -17.27
N GLY A 35 -0.38 4.67 -17.10
CA GLY A 35 0.90 4.47 -16.40
C GLY A 35 0.81 4.56 -14.87
N GLU A 36 -0.38 4.85 -14.34
CA GLU A 36 -0.62 5.06 -12.91
C GLU A 36 -2.06 4.68 -12.54
N TRP A 37 -2.20 3.97 -11.43
CA TRP A 37 -3.48 3.70 -10.76
C TRP A 37 -3.49 4.44 -9.43
N THR A 38 -4.64 5.05 -9.11
CA THR A 38 -4.85 5.75 -7.84
C THR A 38 -6.23 5.43 -7.29
N ALA A 39 -6.34 5.30 -5.98
CA ALA A 39 -7.61 5.19 -5.28
C ALA A 39 -7.58 5.98 -3.98
N SER A 40 -8.76 6.28 -3.45
CA SER A 40 -8.93 6.99 -2.19
C SER A 40 -10.08 6.33 -1.45
N GLU A 41 -9.82 5.84 -0.24
CA GLU A 41 -10.81 5.09 0.54
C GLU A 41 -10.93 5.67 1.95
N GLU A 42 -12.16 5.99 2.34
CA GLU A 42 -12.49 6.36 3.72
C GLU A 42 -12.81 5.08 4.51
N TRP A 43 -11.97 4.76 5.49
CA TRP A 43 -12.15 3.57 6.33
C TRP A 43 -12.57 3.91 7.77
N ARG A 44 -12.56 5.20 8.12
CA ARG A 44 -13.05 5.77 9.38
C ARG A 44 -13.49 7.22 9.13
N ILE A 45 -14.43 7.73 9.93
CA ILE A 45 -14.96 9.10 9.82
C ILE A 45 -13.83 10.11 9.64
N SER A 46 -13.83 10.81 8.51
CA SER A 46 -12.84 11.84 8.15
C SER A 46 -11.39 11.35 8.08
N THR A 47 -11.18 10.05 7.87
CA THR A 47 -9.87 9.42 7.70
C THR A 47 -9.82 8.74 6.33
N VAL A 48 -9.03 9.33 5.43
CA VAL A 48 -8.93 8.90 4.04
C VAL A 48 -7.53 8.37 3.77
N THR A 49 -7.45 7.16 3.22
CA THR A 49 -6.21 6.57 2.72
C THR A 49 -6.12 6.80 1.22
N GLU A 50 -5.13 7.58 0.80
CA GLU A 50 -4.74 7.74 -0.60
C GLU A 50 -3.80 6.60 -0.99
N MET A 51 -4.07 5.96 -2.12
CA MET A 51 -3.37 4.78 -2.61
C MET A 51 -2.92 5.03 -4.04
N SER A 52 -1.70 4.64 -4.37
CA SER A 52 -1.25 4.65 -5.75
C SER A 52 -0.28 3.53 -6.09
N ILE A 53 -0.36 3.10 -7.35
CA ILE A 53 0.63 2.25 -7.99
C ILE A 53 1.04 2.98 -9.26
N LYS A 54 2.33 3.23 -9.42
CA LYS A 54 2.87 3.93 -10.59
C LYS A 54 3.92 3.09 -11.28
N GLN A 55 3.84 2.98 -12.59
CA GLN A 55 4.92 2.38 -13.37
C GLN A 55 6.11 3.34 -13.37
N VAL A 56 7.27 2.85 -12.97
CA VAL A 56 8.53 3.60 -12.94
C VAL A 56 9.63 2.81 -13.62
N GLU A 57 10.62 3.50 -14.14
CA GLU A 57 11.82 2.88 -14.68
C GLU A 57 12.96 3.00 -13.68
N GLN A 58 13.58 1.87 -13.33
CA GLN A 58 14.77 1.83 -12.48
C GLN A 58 15.82 0.94 -13.13
N GLN A 59 17.01 1.51 -13.34
CA GLN A 59 18.16 0.80 -13.94
C GLN A 59 17.82 0.13 -15.30
N GLY A 60 17.04 0.82 -16.14
CA GLY A 60 16.62 0.32 -17.46
C GLY A 60 15.59 -0.82 -17.40
N LYS A 61 14.97 -1.06 -16.25
CA LYS A 61 13.91 -2.06 -16.06
C LYS A 61 12.62 -1.41 -15.60
N LYS A 62 11.50 -2.03 -15.99
CA LYS A 62 10.17 -1.65 -15.52
C LYS A 62 9.95 -2.13 -14.08
N TRP A 63 9.57 -1.20 -13.23
CA TRP A 63 9.21 -1.40 -11.82
C TRP A 63 7.87 -0.73 -11.52
N TYR A 64 7.33 -1.03 -10.35
CA TYR A 64 6.10 -0.45 -9.85
C TYR A 64 6.38 0.18 -8.50
N ARG A 65 6.13 1.48 -8.37
CA ARG A 65 6.15 2.17 -7.10
C ARG A 65 4.77 2.08 -6.47
N VAL A 66 4.69 1.44 -5.32
CA VAL A 66 3.49 1.40 -4.48
C VAL A 66 3.61 2.50 -3.45
N LYS A 67 2.54 3.25 -3.22
CA LYS A 67 2.46 4.24 -2.16
C LYS A 67 1.08 4.21 -1.53
N ILE A 68 1.06 4.22 -0.20
CA ILE A 68 -0.12 4.50 0.60
C ILE A 68 0.18 5.70 1.48
N SER A 69 -0.74 6.64 1.51
CA SER A 69 -0.66 7.86 2.30
C SER A 69 -1.96 8.08 3.05
N CYS A 70 -1.88 8.07 4.36
CA CYS A 70 -2.85 8.74 5.22
C CYS A 70 -2.09 9.91 5.86
N ASP A 71 -1.66 9.73 7.11
CA ASP A 71 -0.74 10.64 7.82
C ASP A 71 0.71 10.19 7.70
N ASN A 72 0.90 8.88 7.67
CA ASN A 72 2.18 8.25 7.41
C ASN A 72 2.22 7.77 5.96
N GLU A 73 3.38 7.92 5.34
CA GLU A 73 3.64 7.39 4.00
C GLU A 73 4.33 6.02 4.12
N MET A 74 3.72 5.01 3.51
CA MET A 74 4.35 3.72 3.27
C MET A 74 4.54 3.54 1.77
N ALA A 75 5.78 3.33 1.34
CA ALA A 75 6.11 3.18 -0.06
C ALA A 75 7.14 2.08 -0.29
N CYS A 76 7.03 1.38 -1.41
CA CYS A 76 8.02 0.42 -1.86
C CYS A 76 8.09 0.35 -3.38
N HIS A 77 9.14 -0.29 -3.88
CA HIS A 77 9.30 -0.61 -5.29
C HIS A 77 9.24 -2.12 -5.47
N THR A 78 8.49 -2.57 -6.47
CA THR A 78 8.32 -3.98 -6.76
C THR A 78 8.50 -4.24 -8.26
N PRO A 79 9.01 -5.43 -8.65
CA PRO A 79 9.27 -5.73 -10.05
C PRO A 79 8.02 -6.21 -10.82
N THR A 80 6.96 -6.62 -10.11
CA THR A 80 5.74 -7.16 -10.73
C THR A 80 4.49 -6.49 -10.17
N ILE A 81 3.46 -6.41 -11.01
CA ILE A 81 2.19 -5.78 -10.63
C ILE A 81 1.44 -6.60 -9.59
N GLU A 82 1.55 -7.93 -9.61
CA GLU A 82 0.97 -8.80 -8.59
C GLU A 82 1.54 -8.51 -7.21
N ARG A 83 2.88 -8.33 -7.12
CA ARG A 83 3.55 -7.91 -5.89
C ARG A 83 3.15 -6.50 -5.51
N ALA A 84 3.03 -5.59 -6.48
CA ALA A 84 2.58 -4.22 -6.20
C ALA A 84 1.22 -4.18 -5.51
N VAL A 85 0.24 -4.95 -6.02
CA VAL A 85 -1.10 -5.06 -5.44
C VAL A 85 -1.08 -5.76 -4.08
N GLU A 86 -0.24 -6.79 -3.91
CA GLU A 86 -0.06 -7.44 -2.62
C GLU A 86 0.48 -6.46 -1.56
N PHE A 87 1.54 -5.71 -1.87
CA PHE A 87 2.08 -4.69 -0.96
C PHE A 87 1.08 -3.58 -0.66
N LEU A 88 0.28 -3.18 -1.66
CA LEU A 88 -0.78 -2.21 -1.45
C LEU A 88 -1.75 -2.69 -0.36
N GLY A 89 -2.30 -3.90 -0.50
CA GLY A 89 -3.22 -4.44 0.51
C GLY A 89 -2.55 -4.70 1.87
N ILE A 90 -1.26 -5.04 1.90
CA ILE A 90 -0.50 -5.18 3.15
C ILE A 90 -0.40 -3.82 3.86
N PHE A 91 -0.01 -2.76 3.14
CA PHE A 91 0.12 -1.42 3.71
C PHE A 91 -1.22 -0.86 4.17
N GLU A 92 -2.31 -1.18 3.46
CA GLU A 92 -3.67 -0.77 3.81
C GLU A 92 -4.06 -1.32 5.19
N VAL A 93 -3.94 -2.64 5.37
CA VAL A 93 -4.27 -3.29 6.64
C VAL A 93 -3.29 -2.91 7.74
N LEU A 94 -2.00 -2.79 7.42
CA LEU A 94 -0.99 -2.35 8.38
C LEU A 94 -1.27 -0.92 8.89
N ALA A 95 -1.68 0.01 8.02
CA ALA A 95 -2.04 1.36 8.42
C ALA A 95 -3.17 1.35 9.47
N GLN A 96 -4.20 0.53 9.23
CA GLN A 96 -5.32 0.37 10.15
C GLN A 96 -4.88 -0.29 11.46
N ASP A 97 -4.06 -1.33 11.39
CA ASP A 97 -3.56 -2.02 12.58
C ASP A 97 -2.67 -1.11 13.44
N LEU A 98 -1.85 -0.26 12.84
CA LEU A 98 -1.04 0.75 13.55
C LEU A 98 -1.92 1.75 14.29
N PHE A 99 -3.00 2.21 13.65
CA PHE A 99 -3.99 3.08 14.29
C PHE A 99 -4.64 2.37 15.49
N TRP A 100 -5.19 1.17 15.31
CA TRP A 100 -5.94 0.47 16.37
C TRP A 100 -5.06 -0.09 17.49
N THR A 101 -3.81 -0.45 17.20
CA THR A 101 -2.95 -1.16 18.17
C THR A 101 -2.11 -0.20 18.99
N ILE A 102 -1.57 0.85 18.38
CA ILE A 102 -0.65 1.78 19.05
C ILE A 102 -1.07 3.25 18.95
N GLY A 103 -2.28 3.53 18.43
CA GLY A 103 -2.85 4.88 18.41
C GLY A 103 -2.13 5.84 17.47
N TRP A 104 -1.46 5.33 16.42
CA TRP A 104 -0.84 6.20 15.43
C TRP A 104 -1.88 7.12 14.79
N PRO A 105 -1.54 8.39 14.53
CA PRO A 105 -2.50 9.32 13.99
C PRO A 105 -3.00 8.84 12.62
N SER A 106 -4.31 9.08 12.41
CA SER A 106 -5.01 8.87 11.14
C SER A 106 -5.74 10.15 10.67
N TRP A 107 -5.46 11.30 11.29
CA TRP A 107 -5.93 12.60 10.82
C TRP A 107 -4.81 13.37 10.13
N LYS A 108 -5.07 13.86 8.92
CA LYS A 108 -4.28 14.97 8.38
C LYS A 108 -4.60 16.18 9.25
N GLY A 109 -3.67 16.58 10.12
CA GLY A 109 -3.69 17.94 10.64
C GLY A 109 -3.68 18.92 9.46
N PRO A 110 -4.18 20.14 9.61
CA PRO A 110 -4.12 21.14 8.54
C PRO A 110 -2.67 21.20 8.01
N LYS A 111 -2.50 21.11 6.68
CA LYS A 111 -1.18 21.35 6.08
C LYS A 111 -0.70 22.70 6.60
N GLU A 112 0.46 22.74 7.26
CA GLU A 112 1.09 24.02 7.51
C GLU A 112 1.29 24.71 6.16
N PRO A 113 0.85 25.97 6.01
CA PRO A 113 1.04 26.69 4.77
C PRO A 113 2.53 27.04 4.64
N GLY A 114 3.26 26.25 3.85
CA GLY A 114 4.61 26.60 3.38
C GLY A 114 5.69 25.58 3.71
N SER A 115 5.85 24.59 2.83
CA SER A 115 7.10 23.82 2.66
C SER A 115 7.30 23.53 1.19
#